data_AF-A0A3D4EQK1-F1
#
_entry.id   AF-A0A3D4EQK1-F1
#
_cell.length_a   1.000
_cell.length_b   1.000
_cell.length_c   1.000
_cell.angle_alpha   90.00
_cell.angle_beta   90.00
_cell.angle_gamma   90.00
#
_symmetry.space_group_name_H-M   'P 1'
#
loop_
_entity.id
_entity.type
_entity.pdbx_description
1 polymer ?
#
loop_
_entity_poly.entity_id
_entity_poly.type
_entity_poly.pdbx_seq_one_letter_code
_entity_poly.pdbx_strand_id
1 'polypeptide(L)'
;MNIKFLTIVVFFLAFAEAVMAQDFQGVATYKSRRKVDLKMESENMTDAMREQIAAQLKKQFEKTYTLTFNRNESLYKEDEKLATPDVASS
;
A
#
# COMPACT_ATOMS: atom_id res chain seq x y z
N MET A 1 27.34 20.92 -44.32
CA MET A 1 26.62 20.80 -43.03
C MET A 1 27.43 21.54 -41.97
N ASN A 2 26.83 22.47 -41.23
CA ASN A 2 27.57 23.34 -40.30
C ASN A 2 28.03 22.53 -39.07
N ILE A 3 29.30 22.61 -38.69
CA ILE A 3 29.85 21.80 -37.60
C ILE A 3 29.14 22.06 -36.26
N LYS A 4 28.71 23.31 -36.03
CA LYS A 4 27.90 23.72 -34.88
C LYS A 4 26.53 23.02 -34.85
N PHE A 5 25.92 22.82 -36.01
CA PHE A 5 24.64 22.10 -36.13
C PHE A 5 24.83 20.61 -35.80
N LEU A 6 25.93 20.01 -36.27
CA LEU A 6 26.27 18.62 -35.95
C LEU A 6 26.47 18.43 -34.43
N THR A 7 27.16 19.35 -33.76
CA THR A 7 27.37 19.28 -32.30
C THR A 7 26.06 19.33 -31.52
N ILE A 8 25.11 20.18 -31.93
CA ILE A 8 23.78 20.27 -31.28
C ILE A 8 23.00 18.97 -31.45
N VAL A 9 23.02 18.39 -32.66
CA VAL A 9 22.32 17.12 -32.93
C VAL A 9 22.90 15.97 -32.08
N VAL A 10 24.23 15.88 -31.99
CA VAL A 10 24.89 14.86 -31.16
C VAL A 10 24.56 15.05 -29.68
N PHE A 11 24.54 16.29 -29.19
CA PHE A 11 24.16 16.59 -27.81
C PHE A 11 22.71 16.17 -27.50
N PHE A 12 21.76 16.46 -28.40
CA PHE A 12 20.37 16.07 -28.22
C PHE A 12 20.15 14.55 -28.28
N LEU A 13 20.87 13.85 -29.16
CA LEU A 13 20.81 12.38 -29.22
C LEU A 13 21.31 11.73 -27.93
N ALA A 14 22.43 12.22 -27.38
CA ALA A 14 22.95 11.73 -26.10
C ALA A 14 22.01 12.02 -24.92
N PHE A 15 21.33 13.17 -24.93
CA PHE A 15 20.37 13.53 -23.88
C PHE A 15 19.07 12.71 -23.94
N ALA A 16 18.62 12.32 -25.13
CA ALA A 16 17.41 11.51 -25.30
C ALA A 16 17.53 10.13 -24.64
N GLU A 17 18.72 9.50 -24.69
CA GLU A 17 18.98 8.22 -24.04
C GLU A 17 18.92 8.32 -22.50
N ALA A 18 19.41 9.44 -21.94
CA ALA A 18 19.39 9.68 -20.50
C ALA A 18 17.97 9.82 -19.92
N VAL A 19 17.02 10.36 -20.70
CA VAL A 19 15.62 10.54 -20.27
C VAL A 19 14.83 9.23 -20.31
N MET A 20 15.20 8.30 -21.20
CA MET A 20 14.49 7.03 -21.39
C MET A 20 14.85 5.98 -20.34
N ALA A 21 15.94 6.16 -19.59
CA ALA A 21 16.45 5.20 -18.60
C ALA A 21 15.82 5.33 -17.20
N GLN A 22 14.91 6.28 -16.98
CA GLN A 22 14.29 6.45 -15.66
C GLN A 22 13.22 5.38 -15.41
N ASP A 23 13.53 4.41 -14.53
CA ASP A 23 12.58 3.43 -14.05
C ASP A 23 11.48 4.10 -13.21
N PHE A 24 10.27 4.15 -13.75
CA PHE A 24 9.10 4.65 -13.04
C PHE A 24 8.43 3.50 -12.29
N GLN A 25 8.63 3.46 -10.98
CA GLN A 25 8.02 2.49 -10.07
C GLN A 25 7.65 3.17 -8.75
N GLY A 26 6.61 2.69 -8.07
CA GLY A 26 6.18 3.26 -6.80
C GLY A 26 5.24 2.35 -6.01
N VAL A 27 5.09 2.67 -4.73
CA VAL A 27 4.18 1.99 -3.80
C VAL A 27 3.36 3.03 -3.05
N ALA A 28 2.05 2.87 -3.06
CA ALA A 28 1.12 3.66 -2.27
C ALA A 28 0.36 2.76 -1.29
N THR A 29 0.34 3.14 -0.01
CA THR A 29 -0.37 2.40 1.04
C THR A 29 -1.63 3.16 1.45
N TYR A 30 -2.78 2.52 1.28
CA TYR A 30 -4.08 3.04 1.68
C TYR A 30 -4.55 2.34 2.95
N LYS A 31 -4.91 3.11 3.98
CA LYS A 31 -5.43 2.58 5.24
C LYS A 31 -6.88 3.01 5.39
N SER A 32 -7.79 2.05 5.39
CA SER A 32 -9.20 2.28 5.71
C SER A 32 -9.42 2.08 7.20
N ARG A 33 -9.98 3.09 7.87
CA ARG A 33 -10.43 3.01 9.26
C ARG A 33 -11.90 3.34 9.33
N ARG A 34 -12.73 2.36 9.66
CA ARG A 34 -14.14 2.61 9.99
C ARG A 34 -14.28 2.78 11.49
N LYS A 35 -14.86 3.91 11.95
CA LYS A 35 -15.29 4.04 13.34
C LYS A 35 -16.45 3.09 13.58
N VAL A 36 -16.33 2.30 14.63
CA VAL A 36 -17.33 1.30 15.00
C VAL A 36 -17.94 1.77 16.31
N ASP A 37 -19.17 2.31 16.23
CA ASP A 37 -19.94 2.68 17.41
C ASP A 37 -20.88 1.51 17.72
N LEU A 38 -20.41 0.59 18.56
CA LEU A 38 -21.13 -0.62 18.92
C LEU A 38 -21.92 -0.38 20.20
N LYS A 39 -23.18 0.05 20.05
CA LYS A 39 -24.19 -0.09 21.10
C LYS A 39 -24.64 -1.55 21.16
N MET A 40 -23.81 -2.41 21.76
CA MET A 40 -24.20 -3.78 22.04
C MET A 40 -25.00 -3.81 23.34
N GLU A 41 -26.33 -3.65 23.25
CA GLU A 41 -27.24 -3.94 24.34
C GLU A 41 -27.58 -5.44 24.31
N SER A 42 -26.93 -6.21 25.18
CA SER A 42 -27.26 -7.61 25.43
C SER A 42 -27.22 -7.85 26.92
N GLU A 43 -28.35 -8.23 27.50
CA GLU A 43 -28.53 -8.48 28.94
C GLU A 43 -27.62 -9.61 29.48
N ASN A 44 -26.99 -10.39 28.60
CA ASN A 44 -26.20 -11.57 28.96
C ASN A 44 -24.71 -11.45 28.57
N MET A 45 -24.23 -10.27 28.16
CA MET A 45 -22.84 -10.08 27.73
C MET A 45 -22.00 -9.46 28.85
N THR A 46 -20.89 -10.11 29.22
CA THR A 46 -19.94 -9.55 30.19
C THR A 46 -19.08 -8.46 29.55
N ASP A 47 -18.57 -7.52 30.35
CA ASP A 47 -17.72 -6.42 29.87
C ASP A 47 -16.47 -6.92 29.15
N ALA A 48 -15.84 -7.98 29.65
CA ALA A 48 -14.65 -8.58 29.04
C ALA A 48 -14.95 -9.16 27.64
N MET A 49 -16.11 -9.80 27.47
CA MET A 49 -16.53 -10.33 26.19
C MET A 49 -16.86 -9.21 25.19
N ARG A 50 -17.47 -8.12 25.67
CA ARG A 50 -17.73 -6.92 24.87
C ARG A 50 -16.43 -6.29 24.36
N GLU A 51 -15.44 -6.16 25.23
CA GLU A 51 -14.14 -5.59 24.87
C GLU A 51 -13.41 -6.47 23.85
N GLN A 52 -13.43 -7.79 24.03
CA GLN A 52 -12.85 -8.73 23.07
C GLN A 52 -13.51 -8.65 21.69
N ILE A 53 -14.85 -8.60 21.64
CA ILE A 53 -15.60 -8.48 20.38
C ILE A 53 -15.30 -7.14 19.71
N ALA A 54 -15.27 -6.04 20.47
CA ALA A 54 -14.93 -4.72 19.95
C ALA A 54 -13.50 -4.67 19.39
N ALA A 55 -12.54 -5.31 20.06
CA ALA A 55 -11.15 -5.40 19.61
C ALA A 55 -11.03 -6.22 18.31
N GLN A 56 -11.73 -7.34 18.20
CA GLN A 56 -11.76 -8.15 16.97
C GLN A 56 -12.41 -7.41 15.81
N LEU A 57 -13.54 -6.74 16.04
CA LEU A 57 -14.22 -5.93 15.03
C LEU A 57 -13.35 -4.77 14.57
N LYS A 58 -12.69 -4.06 15.49
CA LYS A 58 -11.74 -3.01 15.16
C LYS A 58 -10.60 -3.53 14.28
N LYS A 59 -10.04 -4.71 14.60
CA LYS A 59 -8.99 -5.35 13.80
C LYS A 59 -9.48 -5.70 12.38
N GLN A 60 -10.72 -6.17 12.25
CA GLN A 60 -11.31 -6.50 10.93
C GLN A 60 -11.65 -5.26 10.09
N PHE A 61 -12.02 -4.15 10.72
CA PHE A 61 -12.37 -2.92 10.01
C PHE A 61 -11.18 -1.99 9.73
N GLU A 62 -10.01 -2.28 10.30
CA GLU A 62 -8.75 -1.66 9.90
C GLU A 62 -8.12 -2.46 8.76
N LYS A 63 -8.54 -2.15 7.53
CA LYS A 63 -7.96 -2.76 6.33
C LYS A 63 -6.82 -1.91 5.77
N THR A 64 -5.75 -2.56 5.35
CA THR A 64 -4.63 -1.92 4.65
C THR A 64 -4.57 -2.47 3.25
N TYR A 65 -4.42 -1.58 2.27
CA TYR A 65 -4.28 -1.91 0.88
C TYR A 65 -2.99 -1.33 0.34
N THR A 66 -2.32 -2.09 -0.51
CA THR A 66 -1.05 -1.69 -1.11
C THR A 66 -1.24 -1.67 -2.62
N LEU A 67 -0.97 -0.51 -3.22
CA LEU A 67 -0.93 -0.29 -4.65
C LEU A 67 0.53 -0.22 -5.07
N THR A 68 0.99 -1.21 -5.82
CA THR A 68 2.32 -1.20 -6.44
C THR A 68 2.13 -0.91 -7.92
N PHE A 69 2.86 0.06 -8.46
CA PHE A 69 2.71 0.45 -9.86
C PHE A 69 4.05 0.69 -10.52
N ASN A 70 4.08 0.46 -11.84
CA ASN A 70 5.15 0.88 -12.72
C ASN A 70 4.56 1.60 -13.94
N ARG A 71 5.37 1.83 -14.97
CA ARG A 71 4.96 2.55 -16.18
C ARG A 71 3.84 1.86 -16.98
N ASN A 72 3.72 0.54 -16.83
CA ASN A 72 2.88 -0.31 -17.69
C ASN A 72 1.75 -1.00 -16.94
N GLU A 73 1.92 -1.25 -15.64
CA GLU A 73 1.00 -2.04 -14.84
C GLU A 73 0.85 -1.47 -13.43
N SER A 74 -0.28 -1.82 -12.81
CA SER A 74 -0.57 -1.52 -11.41
C SER A 74 -1.23 -2.72 -10.76
N LEU A 75 -0.81 -3.03 -9.54
CA LEU A 75 -1.31 -4.14 -8.75
C LEU A 75 -1.86 -3.62 -7.42
N TYR A 76 -3.16 -3.80 -7.22
CA TYR A 76 -3.86 -3.45 -5.98
C TYR A 76 -4.16 -4.72 -5.18
N LYS A 77 -3.61 -4.82 -3.97
CA LYS A 77 -3.80 -5.97 -3.08
C LYS A 77 -4.19 -5.52 -1.67
N GLU A 78 -5.09 -6.27 -1.04
CA GLU A 78 -5.33 -6.17 0.39
C GLU A 78 -4.14 -6.80 1.11
N ASP A 79 -3.52 -6.04 2.01
CA ASP A 79 -2.43 -6.51 2.85
C ASP A 79 -3.05 -7.28 4.02
N GLU A 80 -3.29 -8.58 3.82
CA GLU A 80 -3.79 -9.46 4.86
C GLU A 80 -2.72 -9.55 5.96
N LYS A 81 -2.99 -8.90 7.11
CA LYS A 81 -2.18 -9.10 8.31
C LYS A 81 -2.36 -10.55 8.77
N LEU A 82 -1.46 -11.43 8.32
CA LEU A 82 -1.29 -12.76 8.87
C LEU A 82 -1.06 -12.60 10.39
N ALA A 83 -1.78 -13.38 11.19
CA ALA A 83 -1.48 -13.46 12.60
C ALA A 83 -0.01 -13.89 12.72
N THR A 84 0.78 -13.18 13.53
CA THR A 84 2.10 -13.67 13.94
C THR A 84 1.93 -15.12 14.37
N PRO A 85 2.73 -16.07 13.85
CA PRO A 85 2.66 -17.44 14.29
C PRO A 85 2.77 -17.42 15.81
N ASP A 86 1.80 -18.02 16.48
CA ASP A 86 1.91 -18.29 17.90
C ASP A 86 3.07 -19.27 18.02
N VAL A 87 4.26 -18.73 18.30
CA VAL A 87 5.39 -19.52 18.76
C VAL A 87 4.99 -20.03 20.13
N ALA A 88 4.15 -21.06 20.12
CA ALA A 88 3.91 -21.93 21.24
C ALA A 88 5.28 -22.51 21.60
N SER A 89 5.94 -21.80 22.52
CA SER A 89 7.10 -22.25 23.23
C SER A 89 6.71 -23.51 24.00
N SER A 90 7.12 -24.66 23.47
CA SER A 90 7.28 -25.93 24.18
C SER A 90 8.16 -26.86 23.36
#